data_AF-A0A6I4YMD6-F1
#
_entry.id   AF-A0A6I4YMD6-F1
#
_cell.length_a   1.000
_cell.length_b   1.000
_cell.length_c   1.000
_cell.angle_alpha   90.00
_cell.angle_beta   90.00
_cell.angle_gamma   90.00
#
_symmetry.space_group_name_H-M   'P 1'
#
loop_
_entity.id
_entity.type
_entity.pdbx_description
1 polymer ?
#
loop_
_entity_poly.entity_id
_entity_poly.type
_entity_poly.pdbx_seq_one_letter_code
_entity_poly.pdbx_strand_id
1 'polypeptide(L)'
;MENHFMKRSFLTLPLVIALTTSAAISQSLPPDDHQNVASLQSAADQGNSDAQLKLGIMYFNGQEVPQNEAKAAEWFQKSADQGDENAQKALKALFR
;
A
#
# COMPACT_ATOMS: atom_id res chain seq x y z
N MET A 1 -2.08 -56.82 -1.82
CA MET A 1 -1.54 -55.53 -1.36
C MET A 1 -1.93 -54.50 -2.40
N GLU A 2 -3.16 -54.00 -2.26
CA GLU A 2 -3.72 -52.91 -3.04
C GLU A 2 -2.83 -51.66 -2.96
N ASN A 3 -2.66 -50.98 -4.08
CA ASN A 3 -2.88 -49.55 -4.14
C ASN A 3 -3.64 -49.25 -5.43
N HIS A 4 -4.95 -49.48 -5.29
CA HIS A 4 -6.05 -48.92 -6.07
C HIS A 4 -5.71 -47.50 -6.58
N PHE A 5 -5.68 -47.24 -7.89
CA PHE A 5 -6.85 -47.03 -8.77
C PHE A 5 -7.09 -45.53 -9.04
N MET A 6 -6.89 -45.21 -10.32
CA MET A 6 -7.60 -44.22 -11.12
C MET A 6 -7.33 -42.73 -10.89
N LYS A 7 -6.68 -42.10 -11.88
CA LYS A 7 -7.26 -41.43 -13.05
C LYS A 7 -7.91 -40.10 -12.68
N ARG A 8 -7.38 -39.01 -13.28
CA ARG A 8 -8.04 -38.28 -14.38
C ARG A 8 -7.30 -36.97 -14.63
N SER A 9 -6.70 -36.86 -15.82
CA SER A 9 -6.45 -35.57 -16.46
C SER A 9 -7.78 -34.81 -16.55
N PHE A 10 -7.84 -33.63 -15.96
CA PHE A 10 -8.82 -32.61 -16.32
C PHE A 10 -8.09 -31.32 -16.63
N LEU A 11 -8.02 -31.03 -17.93
CA LEU A 11 -7.59 -29.78 -18.50
C LEU A 11 -8.82 -28.85 -18.51
N THR A 12 -8.92 -27.89 -17.59
CA THR A 12 -9.81 -26.71 -17.70
C THR A 12 -9.20 -25.53 -16.92
N LEU A 13 -8.66 -24.52 -17.63
CA LEU A 13 -8.30 -23.19 -17.11
C LEU A 13 -9.55 -22.40 -16.63
N PRO A 14 -9.44 -21.23 -15.96
CA PRO A 14 -8.61 -20.84 -14.82
C PRO A 14 -9.49 -20.27 -13.66
N LEU A 15 -9.10 -20.43 -12.39
CA LEU A 15 -9.75 -19.72 -11.27
C LEU A 15 -8.71 -18.99 -10.43
N VAL A 16 -8.56 -17.70 -10.72
CA VAL A 16 -8.08 -16.70 -9.78
C VAL A 16 -8.98 -16.73 -8.54
N ILE A 17 -8.46 -17.18 -7.39
CA ILE A 17 -8.81 -16.75 -6.01
C ILE A 17 -7.80 -17.44 -5.07
N ALA A 18 -6.86 -16.65 -4.53
CA ALA A 18 -6.33 -16.74 -3.16
C ALA A 18 -5.10 -15.83 -3.04
N LEU A 19 -5.34 -14.52 -3.12
CA LEU A 19 -4.54 -13.59 -2.33
C LEU A 19 -4.75 -13.95 -0.84
N THR A 20 -3.80 -13.53 -0.01
CA THR A 20 -3.89 -13.50 1.46
C THR A 20 -3.60 -14.82 2.17
N THR A 21 -2.33 -15.11 2.47
CA THR A 21 -1.87 -15.52 3.82
C THR A 21 -0.35 -15.73 3.81
N SER A 22 0.42 -14.66 3.81
CA SER A 22 1.83 -14.69 4.26
C SER A 22 2.20 -13.46 5.07
N ALA A 23 1.23 -12.89 5.78
CA ALA A 23 1.47 -11.82 6.75
C ALA A 23 0.77 -12.15 8.08
N ALA A 24 1.04 -13.36 8.58
CA ALA A 24 0.82 -13.68 9.98
C ALA A 24 2.18 -14.06 10.55
N ILE A 25 2.88 -13.08 11.12
CA ILE A 25 3.61 -13.16 12.39
C ILE A 25 3.94 -11.71 12.81
N SER A 26 3.38 -11.35 13.97
CA SER A 26 3.88 -10.36 14.93
C SER A 26 3.94 -8.89 14.51
N GLN A 27 2.92 -8.15 14.92
CA GLN A 27 3.12 -7.07 15.89
C GLN A 27 1.77 -6.63 16.48
N SER A 28 1.46 -7.18 17.66
CA SER A 28 0.64 -6.47 18.64
C SER A 28 1.48 -5.31 19.18
N LEU A 29 1.57 -4.21 18.43
CA LEU A 29 2.07 -2.95 18.95
C LEU A 29 0.89 -2.15 19.49
N PRO A 30 0.96 -1.61 20.72
CA PRO A 30 0.00 -0.62 21.17
C PRO A 30 -0.06 0.55 20.16
N PRO A 31 -1.18 1.28 20.07
CA PRO A 31 -1.27 2.50 19.27
C PRO A 31 -0.47 3.60 19.97
N ASP A 32 0.85 3.44 20.02
CA ASP A 32 1.77 4.50 20.34
C ASP A 32 1.70 5.51 19.18
N ASP A 33 1.23 6.71 19.51
CA ASP A 33 0.90 7.87 18.68
C ASP A 33 2.10 8.46 17.89
N HIS A 34 3.14 7.65 17.69
CA HIS A 34 4.29 7.99 16.87
C HIS A 34 3.98 7.59 15.42
N GLN A 35 3.40 8.53 14.67
CA GLN A 35 3.21 8.44 13.22
C GLN A 35 4.58 8.27 12.52
N ASN A 36 5.10 7.05 12.47
CA ASN A 36 6.33 6.73 11.76
C ASN A 36 6.03 6.42 10.28
N VAL A 37 7.04 6.61 9.42
CA VAL A 37 6.96 6.31 7.98
C VAL A 37 6.41 4.90 7.69
N ALA A 38 6.75 3.91 8.52
CA ALA A 38 6.35 2.53 8.33
C ALA A 38 4.84 2.29 8.55
N SER A 39 4.24 2.90 9.57
CA SER A 39 2.80 2.84 9.80
C SER A 39 2.03 3.60 8.73
N LEU A 40 2.54 4.77 8.32
CA LEU A 40 1.96 5.54 7.22
C LEU A 40 2.01 4.77 5.91
N GLN A 41 3.12 4.09 5.62
CA GLN A 41 3.24 3.25 4.43
C GLN A 41 2.23 2.11 4.44
N SER A 42 2.11 1.40 5.57
CA SER A 42 1.11 0.33 5.72
C SER A 42 -0.33 0.82 5.52
N ALA A 43 -0.67 1.99 6.07
CA ALA A 43 -1.99 2.59 5.89
C ALA A 43 -2.21 3.12 4.46
N ALA A 44 -1.19 3.71 3.85
CA ALA A 44 -1.23 4.22 2.48
C ALA A 44 -1.42 3.08 1.47
N ASP A 45 -0.76 1.95 1.71
CA ASP A 45 -0.91 0.72 0.92
C ASP A 45 -2.29 0.07 1.08
N GLN A 46 -2.97 0.29 2.22
CA GLN A 46 -4.38 -0.08 2.43
C GLN A 46 -5.37 0.89 1.78
N GLY A 47 -4.88 1.94 1.12
CA GLY A 47 -5.73 2.92 0.44
C GLY A 47 -6.14 4.11 1.30
N ASN A 48 -5.61 4.29 2.51
CA ASN A 48 -5.95 5.46 3.32
C ASN A 48 -5.43 6.75 2.68
N SER A 49 -6.33 7.64 2.24
CA SER A 49 -6.01 8.89 1.53
C SER A 49 -5.17 9.86 2.38
N ASP A 50 -5.47 10.00 3.66
CA ASP A 50 -4.71 10.83 4.60
C ASP A 50 -3.28 10.31 4.78
N ALA A 51 -3.10 8.99 4.86
CA ALA A 51 -1.80 8.37 4.99
C ALA A 51 -0.97 8.53 3.71
N GLN A 52 -1.60 8.38 2.54
CA GLN A 52 -0.96 8.65 1.24
C GLN A 52 -0.53 10.13 1.15
N LEU A 53 -1.38 11.07 1.55
CA LEU A 53 -1.05 12.49 1.60
C LEU A 53 0.15 12.74 2.54
N LYS A 54 0.12 12.23 3.76
CA LYS A 54 1.21 12.36 4.73
C LYS A 54 2.51 11.78 4.21
N LEU A 55 2.48 10.57 3.62
CA LEU A 55 3.66 9.93 3.06
C LEU A 55 4.24 10.74 1.89
N GLY A 56 3.39 11.33 1.05
CA GLY A 56 3.79 12.28 0.03
C GLY A 56 4.51 13.51 0.60
N ILE A 57 3.98 14.09 1.68
CA ILE A 57 4.63 15.23 2.39
C ILE A 57 6.00 14.83 2.94
N MET A 58 6.13 13.62 3.51
CA MET A 58 7.41 13.13 4.03
C MET A 58 8.46 12.97 2.95
N TYR A 59 8.09 12.41 1.79
CA TYR A 59 8.97 12.36 0.62
C TYR A 59 9.27 13.75 0.04
N PHE A 60 8.34 14.69 0.10
CA PHE A 60 8.58 16.06 -0.37
C PHE A 60 9.55 16.83 0.53
N ASN A 61 9.42 16.68 1.86
CA ASN A 61 10.26 17.37 2.84
C ASN A 61 11.55 16.63 3.20
N GLY A 62 11.67 15.35 2.83
CA GLY A 62 12.77 14.50 3.27
C GLY A 62 12.72 14.17 4.78
N GLN A 63 11.52 14.04 5.35
CA GLN A 63 11.34 13.74 6.77
C GLN A 63 11.31 12.22 6.98
N GLU A 64 12.29 11.69 7.70
CA GLU A 64 12.49 10.24 7.97
C GLU A 64 12.73 9.36 6.73
N VAL A 65 12.36 9.84 5.53
CA VAL A 65 12.74 9.29 4.22
C VAL A 65 13.59 10.30 3.45
N PRO A 66 14.48 9.86 2.54
CA PRO A 66 15.15 10.76 1.62
C PRO A 66 14.15 11.56 0.79
N GLN A 67 14.44 12.85 0.60
CA GLN A 67 13.63 13.70 -0.26
C GLN A 67 13.55 13.11 -1.67
N ASN A 68 12.33 12.95 -2.18
CA ASN A 68 12.05 12.43 -3.49
C ASN A 68 10.71 12.97 -3.99
N GLU A 69 10.79 14.03 -4.79
CA GLU A 69 9.61 14.69 -5.37
C GLU A 69 8.81 13.77 -6.29
N ALA A 70 9.45 12.87 -7.03
CA ALA A 70 8.74 11.92 -7.89
C ALA A 70 7.88 10.96 -7.07
N LYS A 71 8.42 10.40 -5.98
CA LYS A 71 7.64 9.58 -5.05
C LYS A 71 6.55 10.38 -4.35
N ALA A 72 6.83 11.63 -3.98
CA ALA A 72 5.81 12.51 -3.40
C ALA A 72 4.63 12.70 -4.37
N ALA A 73 4.91 12.96 -5.64
CA ALA A 73 3.90 13.09 -6.69
C ALA A 73 3.04 11.82 -6.82
N GLU A 74 3.65 10.63 -6.81
CA GLU A 74 2.92 9.36 -6.88
C GLU A 74 1.94 9.20 -5.72
N TRP A 75 2.36 9.51 -4.49
CA TRP A 75 1.49 9.40 -3.33
C TRP A 75 0.40 10.48 -3.30
N PHE A 76 0.72 11.72 -3.69
CA PHE A 76 -0.27 12.77 -3.84
C PHE A 76 -1.28 12.44 -4.93
N GLN A 77 -0.86 11.87 -6.05
CA GLN A 77 -1.78 11.44 -7.11
C GLN A 77 -2.76 10.39 -6.60
N LYS A 78 -2.27 9.36 -5.90
CA LYS A 78 -3.15 8.31 -5.32
C LYS A 78 -4.18 8.89 -4.34
N SER A 79 -3.78 9.83 -3.50
CA SER A 79 -4.69 10.49 -2.57
C SER A 79 -5.68 11.42 -3.29
N ALA A 80 -5.20 12.16 -4.30
CA ALA A 80 -6.01 13.02 -5.14
C ALA A 80 -7.07 12.24 -5.97
N ASP A 81 -6.71 11.05 -6.45
CA ASP A 81 -7.61 10.13 -7.17
C ASP A 81 -8.76 9.65 -6.29
N GLN A 82 -8.58 9.66 -4.96
CA GLN A 82 -9.62 9.36 -3.97
C GLN A 82 -10.46 10.59 -3.60
N GLY A 83 -10.19 11.75 -4.20
CA GLY A 83 -10.90 13.00 -3.94
C GLY A 83 -10.32 13.85 -2.80
N ASP A 84 -9.11 13.55 -2.32
CA ASP A 84 -8.45 14.39 -1.32
C ASP A 84 -8.02 15.73 -1.93
N GLU A 85 -8.72 16.80 -1.55
CA GLU A 85 -8.43 18.15 -2.05
C GLU A 85 -7.06 18.67 -1.62
N ASN A 86 -6.55 18.24 -0.46
CA ASN A 86 -5.23 18.66 0.01
C ASN A 86 -4.15 18.01 -0.84
N ALA A 87 -4.33 16.74 -1.22
CA ALA A 87 -3.45 16.06 -2.15
C ALA A 87 -3.45 16.69 -3.55
N GLN A 88 -4.63 17.08 -4.06
CA GLN A 88 -4.72 17.82 -5.33
C GLN A 88 -3.96 19.15 -5.28
N LYS A 89 -4.10 19.91 -4.19
CA LYS A 89 -3.36 21.16 -3.98
C LYS A 89 -1.86 20.91 -3.86
N ALA A 90 -1.44 19.89 -3.12
CA ALA A 90 -0.04 19.51 -2.95
C ALA A 90 0.59 19.08 -4.28
N LEU A 91 -0.11 18.26 -5.07
CA LEU A 91 0.31 17.84 -6.39
C LEU A 91 0.48 19.04 -7.35
N LYS A 92 -0.48 19.97 -7.33
CA LYS A 92 -0.38 21.20 -8.13
C LYS A 92 0.77 22.10 -7.68
N ALA A 93 1.04 22.18 -6.37
CA ALA A 93 2.17 22.94 -5.84
C ALA A 93 3.52 22.32 -6.23
N LEU A 94 3.58 20.99 -6.35
CA LEU A 94 4.78 20.26 -6.76
C LEU A 94 5.17 20.50 -8.22
N PHE A 95 4.19 20.65 -9.11
CA PHE A 95 4.41 20.87 -10.55
C PHE A 95 4.31 22.34 -10.98
N ARG A 96 4.29 23.26 -10.01
CA ARG A 96 4.11 24.70 -10.26
C ARG A 96 5.23 25.32 -11.09
#